data_AF-A0A8T4TVP4-F1
#
_entry.id   AF-A0A8T4TVP4-F1
#
_cell.length_a   1.000
_cell.length_b   1.000
_cell.length_c   1.000
_cell.angle_alpha   90.00
_cell.angle_beta   90.00
_cell.angle_gamma   90.00
#
_symmetry.space_group_name_H-M   'P 1'
#
loop_
_entity.id
_entity.type
_entity.pdbx_description
1 polymer ?
#
loop_
_entity_poly.entity_id
_entity_poly.type
_entity_poly.pdbx_seq_one_letter_code
_entity_poly.pdbx_strand_id
1 'polypeptide(L)' 'MNKITILIVAFLVIGGYMIVADKGYNLKENSEDRKGFLEDFSGWVVNLGKNTKEVVDVAREQDWLPEDYEEYTANDTVK' A
#
# COMPACT_ATOMS: atom_id res chain seq x y z
N MET A 1 -16.60 -11.64 -2.39
CA MET A 1 -15.50 -10.66 -2.27
C MET A 1 -14.19 -11.43 -2.10
N ASN A 2 -13.16 -11.13 -2.89
CA ASN A 2 -11.85 -11.75 -2.71
C ASN A 2 -11.26 -11.34 -1.35
N LYS A 3 -10.50 -12.26 -0.72
CA LYS A 3 -9.89 -12.03 0.61
C LYS A 3 -9.03 -10.76 0.63
N ILE A 4 -8.34 -10.48 -0.47
CA ILE A 4 -7.50 -9.27 -0.63
C ILE A 4 -8.36 -7.99 -0.60
N THR A 5 -9.50 -7.98 -1.28
CA THR A 5 -10.41 -6.83 -1.27
C THR A 5 -10.92 -6.53 0.14
N ILE A 6 -11.21 -7.56 0.94
CA ILE A 6 -11.60 -7.40 2.35
C ILE A 6 -10.48 -6.73 3.15
N LEU A 7 -9.23 -7.18 2.98
CA LEU A 7 -8.09 -6.60 3.68
C LEU A 7 -7.89 -5.12 3.31
N ILE A 8 -7.99 -4.78 2.01
CA ILE A 8 -7.89 -3.40 1.54
C ILE A 8 -8.99 -2.55 2.16
N VAL A 9 -10.24 -3.00 2.12
CA VAL A 9 -11.37 -2.26 2.71
C VAL A 9 -11.17 -2.08 4.21
N ALA A 10 -10.76 -3.12 4.94
CA ALA A 10 -10.49 -3.03 6.37
C ALA A 10 -9.40 -2.01 6.68
N PHE A 11 -8.31 -2.01 5.90
CA PHE A 11 -7.23 -1.03 6.03
C PHE A 11 -7.71 0.40 5.78
N LEU A 12 -8.52 0.63 4.73
CA LEU A 12 -9.08 1.95 4.44
C LEU A 12 -10.03 2.44 5.53
N VAL A 13 -10.83 1.55 6.12
CA VAL A 13 -11.72 1.89 7.25
C VAL A 13 -10.91 2.30 8.47
N ILE A 14 -9.81 1.60 8.77
CA ILE A 14 -8.92 1.95 9.89
C ILE A 14 -8.29 3.33 9.64
N GLY A 15 -7.76 3.57 8.44
CA GLY A 15 -7.20 4.88 8.07
C GLY A 15 -8.22 6.01 8.18
N GLY A 16 -9.44 5.78 7.71
CA GLY A 16 -10.54 6.74 7.87
C GLY A 16 -10.88 7.02 9.33
N TYR A 17 -10.94 5.98 10.16
CA TYR A 17 -11.17 6.13 11.60
C TYR A 17 -10.06 6.94 12.29
N MET A 18 -8.80 6.71 11.94
CA MET A 18 -7.67 7.48 12.48
C MET A 18 -7.79 8.97 12.15
N ILE A 19 -8.19 9.33 10.93
CA ILE A 19 -8.38 10.73 10.52
C ILE A 19 -9.53 11.39 11.29
N VAL A 20 -10.65 10.69 11.43
CA VAL A 20 -11.79 11.19 12.23
C VAL A 20 -11.39 11.40 13.69
N ALA A 21 -10.63 10.48 14.26
CA ALA A 21 -10.16 10.56 15.64
C ALA A 21 -9.13 11.68 15.87
N ASP A 22 -8.22 11.90 14.92
CA ASP A 22 -7.18 12.95 14.99
C ASP A 22 -7.78 14.36 14.83
N LYS A 23 -8.68 14.52 13.85
CA LYS A 23 -9.27 15.83 13.51
C LYS A 23 -10.53 16.16 14.31
N GLY A 24 -11.10 15.19 15.02
CA GLY A 24 -12.32 15.35 15.80
C GLY A 24 -13.57 15.56 14.94
N TYR A 25 -13.60 15.05 13.71
CA TYR A 25 -14.72 15.28 12.79
C TYR A 25 -16.03 14.67 13.28
N ASN A 26 -17.12 15.45 13.30
CA ASN A 26 -18.47 14.94 13.54
C ASN A 26 -19.19 14.67 12.20
N LEU A 27 -18.92 13.51 11.62
CA LEU A 27 -19.49 13.11 10.34
C LEU A 27 -21.01 12.93 10.36
N LYS A 28 -21.66 12.82 11.52
CA LYS A 28 -23.11 12.58 11.57
C LYS A 28 -23.90 13.86 11.34
N GLU A 29 -23.48 14.95 11.96
CA GLU A 29 -24.30 16.16 12.07
C GLU A 29 -23.72 17.35 11.31
N ASN A 30 -22.41 17.33 11.01
CA ASN A 30 -21.73 18.44 10.38
C ASN A 30 -21.37 18.12 8.92
N SER A 31 -21.97 18.86 7.98
CA SER A 31 -21.70 18.71 6.55
C SER A 31 -20.35 19.29 6.11
N GLU A 32 -19.80 20.24 6.86
CA GLU A 32 -18.48 20.83 6.62
C GLU A 32 -17.37 19.86 7.04
N ASP A 33 -17.53 19.19 8.18
CA ASP A 33 -16.62 18.13 8.64
C ASP A 33 -16.55 16.96 7.64
N ARG A 34 -17.66 16.64 6.96
CA ARG A 34 -17.66 15.63 5.90
C ARG A 34 -16.79 16.02 4.71
N LYS A 35 -16.80 17.30 4.34
CA LYS A 35 -15.96 17.81 3.24
C LYS A 35 -14.49 17.79 3.65
N GLY A 36 -14.19 18.29 4.86
CA GLY A 36 -12.83 18.25 5.43
C GLY A 36 -12.29 16.81 5.52
N PHE A 37 -13.11 15.89 6.02
CA PHE A 37 -12.76 14.47 6.04
C PHE A 37 -12.46 13.92 4.64
N LEU A 38 -13.27 14.26 3.63
CA LEU A 38 -13.04 13.76 2.28
C LEU A 38 -11.70 14.26 1.70
N GLU A 39 -11.39 15.53 1.95
CA GLU A 39 -10.13 16.16 1.54
C GLU A 39 -8.94 15.50 2.23
N ASP A 40 -8.95 15.42 3.56
CA ASP A 40 -7.89 14.80 4.36
C ASP A 40 -7.72 13.32 4.03
N PHE A 41 -8.82 12.58 3.87
CA PHE A 41 -8.79 11.16 3.50
C PHE A 41 -8.21 10.97 2.10
N SER A 42 -8.62 11.79 1.13
CA SER A 42 -8.07 11.73 -0.23
C SER A 42 -6.58 12.06 -0.25
N GLY A 43 -6.14 13.09 0.49
CA GLY A 43 -4.74 13.46 0.63
C GLY A 43 -3.91 12.35 1.27
N TRP A 44 -4.45 11.70 2.30
CA TRP A 44 -3.83 10.54 2.94
C TRP A 44 -3.66 9.38 1.97
N VAL A 45 -4.70 9.02 1.20
CA VAL A 45 -4.62 7.94 0.19
C VAL A 45 -3.58 8.26 -0.89
N VAL A 46 -3.51 9.51 -1.35
CA VAL A 46 -2.50 9.93 -2.33
C VAL A 46 -1.09 9.80 -1.77
N ASN A 47 -0.85 10.22 -0.52
CA ASN A 47 0.44 10.09 0.14
C ASN A 47 0.82 8.62 0.36
N LEU A 48 -0.14 7.77 0.73
CA LEU A 48 0.07 6.33 0.83
C LEU A 48 0.52 5.74 -0.52
N GLY A 49 -0.13 6.13 -1.62
CA GLY A 49 0.25 5.70 -2.97
C GLY A 49 1.66 6.15 -3.37
N LYS A 50 2.03 7.40 -3.06
CA LYS A 50 3.39 7.92 -3.31
C LYS A 50 4.44 7.14 -2.52
N ASN A 51 4.23 6.93 -1.23
CA ASN A 51 5.14 6.18 -0.37
C ASN A 51 5.28 4.73 -0.84
N THR A 52 4.16 4.10 -1.23
CA THR A 52 4.18 2.73 -1.77
C THR A 52 5.00 2.66 -3.06
N LYS A 53 4.80 3.63 -3.97
CA LYS A 53 5.57 3.71 -5.20
C LYS A 53 7.06 3.86 -4.92
N GLU A 54 7.44 4.76 -4.02
CA GLU A 54 8.85 4.98 -3.66
C GLU A 54 9.49 3.70 -3.10
N VAL A 55 8.80 3.00 -2.19
CA VAL A 55 9.29 1.72 -1.66
C VAL A 55 9.41 0.65 -2.75
N VAL A 56 8.45 0.59 -3.68
CA VAL A 56 8.51 -0.34 -4.82
C VAL A 56 9.64 0.01 -5.78
N ASP A 57 9.87 1.30 -6.05
CA ASP A 57 10.95 1.77 -6.90
C ASP A 57 12.31 1.40 -6.27
N VAL A 58 12.50 1.63 -4.95
CA VAL A 58 13.70 1.17 -4.23
C VAL A 58 13.86 -0.35 -4.28
N ALA A 59 12.78 -1.11 -4.07
CA ALA A 59 12.82 -2.57 -4.14
C ALA A 59 13.08 -3.10 -5.55
N ARG A 60 12.70 -2.35 -6.59
CA ARG A 60 12.97 -2.66 -8.00
C ARG A 60 14.41 -2.36 -8.36
N GLU A 61 14.97 -1.27 -7.84
CA GLU A 61 16.38 -0.88 -8.04
C GLU A 61 17.36 -1.79 -7.29
N GLN A 62 16.89 -2.47 -6.24
CA GLN A 62 17.64 -3.57 -5.65
C GLN A 62 17.64 -4.75 -6.64
N ASP A 63 18.77 -4.99 -7.32
CA ASP A 63 19.04 -6.25 -8.04
C ASP A 63 19.13 -7.38 -7.02
N TRP A 64 17.97 -7.91 -6.62
CA TRP A 64 17.85 -9.09 -5.75
C TRP A 64 18.17 -10.38 -6.51
N LEU A 65 18.33 -10.30 -7.81
CA LEU A 65 18.64 -11.40 -8.71
C LEU A 65 20.14 -11.35 -9.05
N PRO A 66 20.92 -12.40 -8.71
CA PRO A 66 22.31 -12.50 -9.15
C PRO A 66 22.37 -12.40 -10.69
N GLU A 67 23.29 -11.59 -11.22
CA GLU A 67 23.52 -11.50 -12.67
C GLU A 67 23.97 -12.85 -13.27
N ASP A 68 24.55 -13.72 -12.43
CA ASP A 68 25.06 -15.03 -12.78
C ASP A 68 24.06 -16.14 -12.44
N TYR A 69 23.00 -16.29 -13.25
CA TYR A 69 22.44 -17.62 -13.44
C TYR A 69 23.34 -18.34 -14.44
N GLU A 70 24.44 -18.91 -13.96
CA GLU A 70 24.99 -20.05 -14.67
C GLU A 70 23.89 -21.11 -14.68
N GLU A 71 23.34 -21.35 -15.87
CA GLU A 71 22.47 -22.48 -16.15
C GLU A 71 23.27 -23.74 -15.77
N TYR A 72 23.08 -24.24 -14.55
CA TYR A 72 23.64 -25.51 -14.10
C TYR A 72 23.07 -26.62 -14.98
N THR A 73 23.72 -26.85 -16.11
CA THR A 73 23.54 -28.04 -16.93
C THR A 73 24.23 -29.16 -16.17
N ALA A 74 23.52 -29.73 -15.19
CA ALA A 74 23.90 -30.96 -14.52
C ALA A 74 23.83 -32.11 -15.53
N ASN A 75 24.83 -32.19 -16.41
CA ASN A 75 25.06 -33.30 -17.33
C ASN A 75 26.44 -33.92 -17.10
N ASP A 76 26.90 -33.93 -15.85
CA ASP A 76 27.93 -34.88 -15.41
C ASP A 76 27.29 -36.25 -15.25
N THR A 77 27.06 -36.89 -16.39
CA THR A 77 26.95 -38.35 -16.46
C THR A 77 28.34 -38.90 -16.13
N VAL A 78 28.51 -39.24 -14.85
CA VAL A 78 29.62 -40.01 -14.31
C VAL A 78 29.84 -41.24 -15.22
N LYS A 79 31.01 -41.31 -15.85
CA LYS A 79 31.53 -42.50 -16.53
C LYS A 79 32.25 -43.41 -15.55
#